data_AF-A0A1Y3AUG8-F1
#
_entry.id   AF-A0A1Y3AUG8-F1
#
_cell.length_a   1.000
_cell.length_b   1.000
_cell.length_c   1.000
_cell.angle_alpha   90.00
_cell.angle_beta   90.00
_cell.angle_gamma   90.00
#
_symmetry.space_group_name_H-M   'P 1'
#
loop_
_entity.id
_entity.type
_entity.pdbx_description
1 polymer ?
#
loop_
_entity_poly.entity_id
_entity_poly.type
_entity_poly.pdbx_seq_one_letter_code
_entity_poly.pdbx_strand_id
1 'polypeptide(L)'
;MCGSLQCQFGNQVPLFKAKNQEYSRTMVYTGGVEFECKVASGSIREDIINMGLIQDGTKCADNKICINQTCTLLMDMIGENDACPTNIIGEVCSGHGQCSNINTCTCDIGWIGIDCNQRLTDAELASIHLTDIYGMY
;
A
#
# COMPACT_ATOMS: atom_id res chain seq x y z
N MET A 1 -2.77 -0.49 15.58
CA MET A 1 -1.58 -0.72 16.44
C MET A 1 -0.33 -0.24 15.68
N CYS A 2 0.62 0.45 16.33
CA CYS A 2 1.81 1.07 15.70
C CYS A 2 3.12 0.90 16.51
N GLY A 3 3.17 -0.12 17.37
CA GLY A 3 4.32 -0.41 18.24
C GLY A 3 5.32 -1.36 17.59
N SER A 4 5.73 -2.38 18.33
CA SER A 4 6.66 -3.40 17.83
C SER A 4 6.01 -4.31 16.79
N LEU A 5 6.76 -4.63 15.74
CA LEU A 5 6.38 -5.61 14.75
C LEU A 5 6.48 -7.02 15.36
N GLN A 6 5.37 -7.77 15.28
CA GLN A 6 5.27 -9.14 15.80
C GLN A 6 5.01 -10.09 14.63
N CYS A 7 5.83 -11.15 14.53
CA CYS A 7 5.73 -12.14 13.46
C CYS A 7 5.49 -13.54 14.03
N GLN A 8 4.77 -14.38 13.29
CA GLN A 8 4.65 -15.82 13.55
C GLN A 8 5.29 -16.61 12.41
N PHE A 9 5.61 -17.89 12.65
CA PHE A 9 6.26 -18.77 11.68
C PHE A 9 7.62 -18.25 11.19
N GLY A 10 8.15 -18.83 10.10
CA GLY A 10 9.46 -18.47 9.55
C GLY A 10 10.65 -18.91 10.40
N ASN A 11 11.84 -18.40 10.04
CA ASN A 11 13.11 -18.86 10.58
C ASN A 11 13.30 -18.59 12.07
N GLN A 12 14.27 -19.31 12.65
CA GLN A 12 14.61 -19.13 14.06
C GLN A 12 15.37 -17.82 14.36
N VAL A 13 16.02 -17.29 13.32
CA VAL A 13 16.86 -16.10 13.35
C VAL A 13 16.57 -15.22 12.13
N PRO A 14 16.77 -13.90 12.20
CA PRO A 14 16.63 -13.01 11.05
C PRO A 14 17.58 -13.40 9.91
N LEU A 15 17.13 -13.24 8.66
CA LEU A 15 17.94 -13.55 7.46
C LEU A 15 19.13 -12.61 7.29
N PHE A 16 18.97 -11.33 7.67
CA PHE A 16 20.00 -10.31 7.55
C PHE A 16 20.52 -9.91 8.94
N LYS A 17 21.85 -9.92 9.09
CA LYS A 17 22.51 -9.45 10.32
C LYS A 17 22.52 -7.92 10.35
N ALA A 18 21.79 -7.34 11.29
CA ALA A 18 21.77 -5.90 11.52
C ALA A 18 22.87 -5.49 12.51
N LYS A 19 23.21 -4.20 12.56
CA LYS A 19 24.03 -3.64 13.64
C LYS A 19 23.19 -3.59 14.91
N ASN A 20 23.75 -4.05 16.03
CA ASN A 20 23.05 -4.15 17.33
C ASN A 20 21.74 -4.96 17.23
N GLN A 21 21.74 -6.00 16.40
CA GLN A 21 20.56 -6.82 16.22
C GLN A 21 20.25 -7.62 17.48
N GLU A 22 19.01 -7.51 17.93
CA GLU A 22 18.45 -8.35 18.98
C GLU A 22 17.19 -9.01 18.43
N TYR A 23 16.93 -10.25 18.79
CA TYR A 23 15.69 -10.91 18.44
C TYR A 23 15.20 -11.72 19.63
N SER A 24 13.88 -11.77 19.77
CA SER A 24 13.21 -12.43 20.89
C SER A 24 12.05 -13.28 20.41
N ARG A 25 11.75 -14.32 21.18
CA ARG A 25 10.65 -15.28 20.97
C ARG A 25 9.85 -15.37 22.26
N THR A 26 8.54 -15.22 22.14
CA THR A 26 7.62 -15.32 23.27
C THR A 26 6.52 -16.31 22.91
N MET A 27 6.33 -17.33 23.76
CA MET A 27 5.20 -18.26 23.64
C MET A 27 4.02 -17.70 24.42
N VAL A 28 2.87 -17.56 23.76
CA VAL A 28 1.64 -16.99 24.34
C VAL A 28 0.50 -17.99 24.17
N TYR A 29 -0.21 -18.29 25.25
CA TYR A 29 -1.38 -19.17 25.20
C TYR A 29 -2.66 -18.35 25.36
N THR A 30 -3.55 -18.38 24.36
CA THR A 30 -4.83 -17.66 24.40
C THR A 30 -5.90 -18.40 23.59
N GLY A 31 -7.13 -18.43 24.09
CA GLY A 31 -8.24 -19.12 23.40
C GLY A 31 -8.04 -20.63 23.20
N GLY A 32 -7.22 -21.28 24.05
CA GLY A 32 -6.90 -22.71 23.91
C GLY A 32 -5.81 -23.02 22.88
N VAL A 33 -5.16 -22.01 22.32
CA VAL A 33 -4.14 -22.14 21.28
C VAL A 33 -2.84 -21.47 21.73
N GLU A 34 -1.72 -22.12 21.45
CA GLU A 34 -0.38 -21.56 21.67
C GLU A 34 0.12 -20.84 20.41
N PHE A 35 0.68 -19.65 20.60
CA PHE A 35 1.23 -18.79 19.55
C PHE A 35 2.70 -18.48 19.85
N GLU A 36 3.57 -18.65 18.85
CA GLU A 36 4.97 -18.21 18.91
C GLU A 36 5.09 -16.81 18.29
N CYS A 37 5.28 -15.79 19.13
CA CYS A 37 5.50 -14.40 18.71
C CYS A 37 6.99 -14.10 18.60
N LYS A 38 7.42 -13.53 17.48
CA LYS A 38 8.82 -13.21 17.18
C LYS A 38 8.98 -11.72 16.92
N VAL A 39 10.03 -11.14 17.49
CA VAL A 39 10.44 -9.74 17.26
C VAL A 39 11.91 -9.72 16.90
N ALA A 40 12.29 -8.84 15.98
CA ALA A 40 13.69 -8.51 15.74
C ALA A 40 13.85 -6.99 15.80
N SER A 41 14.82 -6.49 16.53
CA SER A 41 15.19 -5.07 16.59
C SER A 41 16.62 -4.88 16.07
N GLY A 42 17.00 -3.62 15.87
CA GLY A 42 18.30 -3.25 15.33
C GLY A 42 18.19 -2.53 14.00
N SER A 43 19.33 -2.01 13.53
CA SER A 43 19.39 -1.13 12.36
C SER A 43 20.25 -1.78 11.28
N ILE A 44 19.73 -1.87 10.05
CA ILE A 44 20.54 -2.37 8.91
C ILE A 44 21.63 -1.34 8.57
N ARG A 45 21.26 -0.06 8.61
CA ARG A 45 22.05 1.09 8.16
C ARG A 45 21.67 2.31 9.02
N GLU A 46 22.42 3.40 8.92
CA GLU A 46 22.16 4.64 9.68
C GLU A 46 20.82 5.32 9.29
N ASP A 47 20.35 5.08 8.07
CA ASP A 47 19.08 5.59 7.51
C ASP A 47 17.86 4.70 7.83
N ILE A 48 18.05 3.42 8.15
CA ILE A 48 16.97 2.50 8.54
C ILE A 48 17.05 2.26 10.04
N ILE A 49 16.35 3.11 10.78
CA ILE A 49 16.28 3.07 12.23
C ILE A 49 15.23 2.01 12.63
N ASN A 50 15.69 0.94 13.27
CA ASN A 50 14.90 -0.06 13.98
C ASN A 50 13.88 -0.86 13.13
N MET A 51 14.33 -2.00 12.61
CA MET A 51 13.46 -3.00 11.95
C MET A 51 12.37 -3.60 12.83
N GLY A 52 12.42 -3.35 14.15
CA GLY A 52 11.47 -3.92 15.10
C GLY A 52 10.21 -3.12 15.31
N LEU A 53 10.04 -1.98 14.63
CA LEU A 53 8.86 -1.14 14.74
C LEU A 53 8.03 -1.20 13.46
N ILE A 54 6.72 -1.07 13.63
CA ILE A 54 5.80 -0.89 12.52
C ILE A 54 6.18 0.42 11.80
N GLN A 55 6.38 0.31 10.48
CA GLN A 55 6.83 1.43 9.66
C GLN A 55 5.73 2.46 9.45
N ASP A 56 6.13 3.71 9.25
CA ASP A 56 5.20 4.77 8.90
C ASP A 56 4.46 4.46 7.58
N GLY A 57 3.19 4.86 7.50
CA GLY A 57 2.28 4.50 6.41
C GLY A 57 1.55 3.16 6.58
N THR A 58 1.95 2.30 7.53
CA THR A 58 1.29 1.00 7.74
C THR A 58 -0.15 1.18 8.24
N LYS A 59 -1.14 0.51 7.61
CA LYS A 59 -2.54 0.51 8.07
C LYS A 59 -2.63 -0.02 9.51
N CYS A 60 -3.24 0.75 10.39
CA CYS A 60 -3.33 0.42 11.82
C CYS A 60 -4.77 0.28 12.34
N ALA A 61 -5.74 0.84 11.61
CA ALA A 61 -7.18 0.64 11.74
C ALA A 61 -7.87 1.13 10.44
N ASP A 62 -9.20 1.08 10.36
CA ASP A 62 -9.92 1.65 9.23
C ASP A 62 -9.73 3.18 9.17
N ASN A 63 -9.38 3.68 7.98
CA ASN A 63 -8.99 5.07 7.73
C ASN A 63 -7.85 5.60 8.62
N LYS A 64 -6.99 4.72 9.15
CA LYS A 64 -5.85 5.10 9.99
C LYS A 64 -4.56 4.41 9.59
N ILE A 65 -3.45 5.16 9.69
CA ILE A 65 -2.10 4.70 9.40
C ILE A 65 -1.16 5.02 10.57
N CYS A 66 -0.02 4.34 10.61
CA CYS A 66 1.04 4.63 11.57
C CYS A 66 1.87 5.81 11.10
N ILE A 67 2.08 6.80 11.96
CA ILE A 67 3.04 7.89 11.77
C ILE A 67 3.68 8.17 13.11
N ASN A 68 5.02 8.17 13.20
CA ASN A 68 5.76 8.36 14.44
C ASN A 68 5.20 7.47 15.58
N GLN A 69 5.01 6.19 15.30
CA GLN A 69 4.47 5.16 16.22
C GLN A 69 3.05 5.45 16.75
N THR A 70 2.33 6.39 16.13
CA THR A 70 0.96 6.78 16.50
C THR A 70 -0.01 6.38 15.39
N CYS A 71 -1.17 5.85 15.74
CA CYS A 71 -2.21 5.46 14.79
C CYS A 71 -3.10 6.67 14.47
N THR A 72 -2.76 7.44 13.43
CA THR A 72 -3.38 8.71 13.04
C THR A 72 -4.39 8.52 11.91
N LEU A 73 -5.29 9.49 11.69
CA LEU A 73 -6.22 9.45 10.56
C LEU A 73 -5.47 9.65 9.25
N LEU A 74 -5.85 8.88 8.23
CA LEU A 74 -5.28 9.01 6.89
C LEU A 74 -5.55 10.39 6.29
N MET A 75 -6.74 10.97 6.56
CA MET A 75 -7.14 12.28 6.05
C MET A 75 -6.31 13.44 6.61
N ASP A 76 -5.62 13.26 7.74
CA ASP A 76 -4.73 14.29 8.29
C ASP A 76 -3.44 14.41 7.44
N MET A 77 -3.17 13.44 6.56
CA MET A 77 -1.93 13.31 5.79
C MET A 77 -2.11 13.44 4.27
N ILE A 78 -3.33 13.38 3.75
CA ILE A 78 -3.61 13.58 2.33
C ILE A 78 -4.00 15.05 2.14
N GLY A 79 -3.17 15.80 1.42
CA GLY A 79 -3.48 17.18 1.07
C GLY A 79 -4.70 17.25 0.14
N GLU A 80 -5.49 18.33 0.26
CA GLU A 80 -6.68 18.58 -0.58
C GLU A 80 -6.36 18.63 -2.09
N ASN A 81 -5.08 18.80 -2.45
CA ASN A 81 -4.56 18.85 -3.81
C ASN A 81 -3.87 17.56 -4.28
N ASP A 82 -3.82 16.51 -3.45
CA ASP A 82 -3.17 15.22 -3.75
C ASP A 82 -4.15 14.16 -4.29
N ALA A 83 -5.29 14.60 -4.82
CA ALA A 83 -6.29 13.72 -5.39
C ALA A 83 -6.17 13.67 -6.92
N CYS A 84 -6.28 12.47 -7.49
CA CYS A 84 -6.50 12.34 -8.93
C CYS A 84 -7.79 13.06 -9.37
N PRO A 85 -7.82 13.58 -10.61
CA PRO A 85 -8.98 14.27 -11.12
C PRO A 85 -10.19 13.34 -11.19
N THR A 86 -11.37 13.89 -10.94
CA THR A 86 -12.65 13.19 -11.02
C THR A 86 -13.78 14.17 -11.27
N ASN A 87 -14.80 13.75 -12.02
CA ASN A 87 -16.06 14.49 -12.14
C ASN A 87 -17.13 14.03 -11.12
N ILE A 88 -16.89 12.94 -10.38
CA ILE A 88 -17.80 12.36 -9.39
C ILE A 88 -17.11 12.35 -8.03
N ILE A 89 -17.69 13.06 -7.05
CA ILE A 89 -17.15 13.13 -5.69
C ILE A 89 -17.11 11.72 -5.08
N GLY A 90 -15.92 11.29 -4.66
CA GLY A 90 -15.69 9.99 -4.03
C GLY A 90 -15.29 8.86 -4.99
N GLU A 91 -15.36 9.09 -6.30
CA GLU A 91 -14.96 8.12 -7.33
C GLU A 91 -13.65 8.58 -7.96
N VAL A 92 -12.52 8.03 -7.52
CA VAL A 92 -11.21 8.37 -8.07
C VAL A 92 -11.19 8.04 -9.57
N CYS A 93 -10.68 8.96 -10.41
CA CYS A 93 -10.70 8.80 -11.87
C CYS A 93 -12.10 8.49 -12.41
N SER A 94 -13.11 9.16 -11.84
CA SER A 94 -14.54 9.01 -12.18
C SER A 94 -15.04 7.56 -12.08
N GLY A 95 -14.34 6.68 -11.33
CA GLY A 95 -14.67 5.26 -11.18
C GLY A 95 -14.24 4.38 -12.35
N HIS A 96 -13.45 4.92 -13.30
CA HIS A 96 -13.09 4.28 -14.56
C HIS A 96 -11.59 4.32 -14.85
N GLY A 97 -10.79 4.31 -13.81
CA GLY A 97 -9.35 4.27 -13.95
C GLY A 97 -8.61 4.13 -12.63
N GLN A 98 -7.30 4.01 -12.75
CA GLN A 98 -6.38 3.90 -11.63
C GLN A 98 -5.60 5.20 -11.49
N CYS A 99 -5.52 5.71 -10.26
CA CYS A 99 -4.75 6.89 -9.93
C CYS A 99 -3.27 6.55 -9.76
N SER A 100 -2.40 7.28 -10.46
CA SER A 100 -0.96 7.17 -10.32
C SER A 100 -0.43 7.96 -9.13
N ASN A 101 0.84 7.73 -8.79
CA ASN A 101 1.55 8.48 -7.74
C ASN A 101 1.92 9.93 -8.14
N ILE A 102 1.56 10.37 -9.35
CA ILE A 102 1.72 11.76 -9.83
C ILE A 102 0.36 12.41 -10.14
N ASN A 103 -0.72 11.89 -9.53
CA ASN A 103 -2.09 12.40 -9.64
C ASN A 103 -2.64 12.40 -11.08
N THR A 104 -2.25 11.40 -11.87
CA THR A 104 -2.78 11.17 -13.23
C THR A 104 -3.59 9.88 -13.29
N CYS A 105 -4.69 9.91 -14.05
CA CYS A 105 -5.54 8.75 -14.23
C CYS A 105 -5.08 7.89 -15.42
N THR A 106 -4.95 6.60 -15.19
CA THR A 106 -4.85 5.59 -16.24
C THR A 106 -6.22 4.97 -16.43
N CYS A 107 -6.89 5.26 -17.55
CA CYS A 107 -8.28 4.85 -17.76
C CYS A 107 -8.41 3.37 -18.12
N ASP A 108 -9.51 2.77 -17.67
CA ASP A 108 -9.92 1.43 -18.06
C ASP A 108 -10.28 1.38 -19.55
N ILE A 109 -10.26 0.18 -20.13
CA ILE A 109 -10.59 -0.01 -21.55
C ILE A 109 -11.98 0.56 -21.85
N GLY A 110 -12.06 1.44 -22.85
CA GLY A 110 -13.29 2.11 -23.23
C GLY A 110 -13.53 3.46 -22.55
N TRP A 111 -12.61 3.92 -21.71
CA TRP A 111 -12.66 5.23 -21.07
C TRP A 111 -11.44 6.08 -21.43
N ILE A 112 -11.67 7.39 -21.58
CA ILE A 112 -10.65 8.39 -21.91
C ILE A 112 -10.90 9.69 -21.14
N GLY A 113 -9.97 10.64 -21.29
CA GLY A 113 -10.00 11.93 -20.62
C GLY A 113 -9.04 11.99 -19.44
N ILE A 114 -8.79 13.19 -18.92
CA ILE A 114 -7.86 13.39 -17.79
C ILE A 114 -8.34 12.72 -16.49
N ASP A 115 -9.65 12.54 -16.37
CA ASP A 115 -10.38 12.00 -15.22
C ASP A 115 -11.19 10.74 -15.58
N CYS A 116 -11.00 10.17 -16.77
CA CYS A 116 -11.69 8.97 -17.26
C CYS A 116 -13.23 9.07 -17.29
N ASN A 117 -13.77 10.28 -17.50
CA ASN A 117 -15.22 10.49 -17.54
C ASN A 117 -15.87 10.26 -18.92
N GLN A 118 -15.08 10.06 -19.97
CA GLN A 118 -15.56 9.93 -21.35
C GLN A 118 -15.50 8.49 -21.81
N ARG A 119 -16.66 7.94 -22.21
CA ARG A 119 -16.74 6.60 -22.80
C ARG A 119 -16.48 6.66 -24.30
N LEU A 120 -15.62 5.78 -24.79
CA LEU A 120 -15.40 5.56 -26.22
C LEU A 120 -16.66 4.97 -26.87
N THR A 121 -16.88 5.36 -28.11
CA THR A 121 -17.89 4.76 -28.99
C THR A 121 -17.45 3.39 -29.47
N ASP A 122 -18.40 2.58 -29.94
CA ASP A 122 -18.12 1.24 -30.47
C ASP A 122 -17.15 1.29 -31.66
N ALA A 123 -17.19 2.37 -32.46
CA ALA A 123 -16.25 2.59 -33.56
C ALA A 123 -14.82 2.86 -33.08
N GLU A 124 -14.67 3.64 -32.01
CA GLU A 124 -13.37 3.95 -31.41
C GLU A 124 -12.79 2.73 -30.68
N LEU A 125 -13.62 1.98 -29.94
CA LEU A 125 -13.23 0.71 -29.31
C LEU A 125 -12.74 -0.32 -30.34
N ALA A 126 -13.42 -0.44 -31.48
CA ALA A 126 -13.00 -1.32 -32.56
C ALA A 126 -11.61 -0.95 -33.12
N SER A 127 -11.26 0.33 -33.15
CA SER A 127 -9.94 0.78 -33.60
C SER A 127 -8.80 0.41 -32.63
N ILE A 128 -9.07 0.36 -31.32
CA ILE A 128 -8.09 -0.08 -30.30
C ILE A 128 -7.86 -1.59 -30.38
N HIS A 129 -8.92 -2.38 -30.55
CA HIS A 129 -8.79 -3.82 -30.74
C HIS A 129 -7.97 -4.19 -31.98
N LEU A 130 -8.05 -3.38 -33.05
CA LEU A 130 -7.20 -3.57 -34.22
C LEU A 130 -5.72 -3.28 -33.89
N THR A 131 -5.42 -2.24 -33.11
CA THR A 131 -4.02 -1.96 -32.70
C THR A 131 -3.42 -3.03 -31.80
N ASP A 132 -4.19 -3.70 -30.95
CA ASP A 132 -3.71 -4.84 -30.15
C ASP A 132 -3.43 -6.09 -31.02
N ILE A 133 -4.21 -6.30 -32.08
CA ILE A 133 -4.01 -7.39 -33.04
C ILE A 133 -2.80 -7.12 -33.95
N TYR A 134 -2.60 -5.88 -34.39
CA TYR A 134 -1.49 -5.48 -35.27
C TYR A 134 -0.19 -5.12 -34.52
N GLY A 135 -0.23 -4.95 -33.20
CA GLY A 135 0.93 -4.68 -32.33
C GLY A 135 1.62 -5.91 -31.75
N MET A 136 1.15 -7.12 -32.08
CA MET A 136 1.79 -8.41 -31.72
C MET A 136 2.69 -8.99 -32.83
N TYR A 137 3.09 -8.18 -33.82
CA TYR A 137 4.08 -8.55 -34.84
C TYR A 137 5.31 -7.65 -34.78
#